data_AF-A0A8T2RCB1-F1
#
_entry.id   AF-A0A8T2RCB1-F1
#
_cell.length_a   1.000
_cell.length_b   1.000
_cell.length_c   1.000
_cell.angle_alpha   90.00
_cell.angle_beta   90.00
_cell.angle_gamma   90.00
#
_symmetry.space_group_name_H-M   'P 1'
#
loop_
_entity.id
_entity.type
_entity.pdbx_description
1 polymer ?
#
loop_
_entity_poly.entity_id
_entity_poly.type
_entity_poly.pdbx_seq_one_letter_code
_entity_poly.pdbx_strand_id
1 'polypeptide(L)'
;MSAHSASVSQAEGEVLKKEHIFAQEELSAYSILSGDSNPIHTVPSAAAAHGFSACVVHGMLCATLFSSLISSRFDPLPSPKI
;
A
#
# COMPACT_ATOMS: atom_id res chain seq x y z
N MET A 1 6.32 8.19 33.03
CA MET A 1 4.86 8.01 32.82
C MET A 1 4.70 7.19 31.55
N SER A 2 4.49 5.88 31.69
CA SER A 2 4.41 4.95 30.55
C SER A 2 2.95 4.80 30.16
N ALA A 3 2.57 5.34 29.00
CA ALA A 3 1.24 5.15 28.45
C ALA A 3 1.05 3.67 28.12
N HIS A 4 0.15 3.00 28.84
CA HIS A 4 -0.35 1.69 28.44
C HIS A 4 -1.09 1.88 27.11
N SER A 5 -0.54 1.32 26.02
CA SER A 5 -1.31 1.09 24.79
C SER A 5 -2.48 0.18 25.16
N ALA A 6 -3.70 0.65 24.94
CA ALA A 6 -4.88 -0.17 25.09
C ALA A 6 -4.79 -1.28 24.04
N SER A 7 -4.58 -2.52 24.50
CA SER A 7 -4.64 -3.72 23.67
C SER A 7 -5.97 -3.74 22.92
N VAL A 8 -5.94 -3.47 21.60
CA VAL A 8 -7.10 -3.60 20.75
C VAL A 8 -7.42 -5.09 20.67
N SER A 9 -8.45 -5.53 21.40
CA SER A 9 -8.89 -6.92 21.45
C SER A 9 -9.10 -7.44 20.03
N GLN A 10 -8.38 -8.50 19.66
CA GLN A 10 -8.55 -9.20 18.40
C GLN A 10 -9.68 -10.21 18.54
N ALA A 11 -10.62 -10.20 17.59
CA ALA A 11 -11.71 -11.16 17.55
C ALA A 11 -11.53 -12.10 16.36
N GLU A 12 -11.79 -13.39 16.56
CA GLU A 12 -11.89 -14.33 15.44
C GLU A 12 -13.01 -13.89 14.50
N GLY A 13 -12.73 -13.87 13.19
CA GLY A 13 -13.65 -13.38 12.17
C GLY A 13 -13.66 -11.85 11.98
N GLU A 14 -12.78 -11.10 12.65
CA GLU A 14 -12.60 -9.66 12.39
C GLU A 14 -12.19 -9.42 10.93
N VAL A 15 -12.92 -8.52 10.25
CA VAL A 15 -12.63 -8.11 8.87
C VAL A 15 -12.10 -6.68 8.87
N LEU A 16 -10.88 -6.51 8.37
CA LEU A 16 -10.26 -5.21 8.18
C LEU A 16 -10.42 -4.75 6.73
N LYS A 17 -10.62 -3.45 6.51
CA LYS A 17 -10.74 -2.85 5.18
C LYS A 17 -9.90 -1.58 5.09
N LYS A 18 -9.25 -1.38 3.94
CA LYS A 18 -8.54 -0.15 3.60
C LYS A 18 -8.80 0.19 2.14
N GLU A 19 -9.20 1.42 1.91
CA GLU A 19 -9.40 1.99 0.57
C GLU A 19 -8.41 3.12 0.38
N HIS A 20 -7.88 3.26 -0.83
CA HIS A 20 -6.95 4.32 -1.21
C HIS A 20 -7.12 4.66 -2.68
N ILE A 21 -7.16 5.95 -3.00
CA ILE A 21 -7.17 6.45 -4.37
C ILE A 21 -5.75 6.89 -4.69
N PHE A 22 -5.08 6.18 -5.59
CA PHE A 22 -3.72 6.50 -5.98
C PHE A 22 -3.69 7.69 -6.95
N ALA A 23 -2.87 8.68 -6.65
CA ALA A 23 -2.59 9.82 -7.52
C ALA A 23 -1.45 9.51 -8.50
N GLN A 24 -1.38 10.25 -9.61
CA GLN A 24 -0.35 10.05 -10.64
C GLN A 24 1.07 10.26 -10.11
N GLU A 25 1.22 11.13 -9.11
CA GLU A 25 2.48 11.40 -8.41
C GLU A 25 2.96 10.16 -7.64
N GLU A 26 2.05 9.39 -7.02
CA GLU A 26 2.40 8.15 -6.32
C GLU A 26 2.88 7.08 -7.31
N LEU A 27 2.22 6.95 -8.46
CA LEU A 27 2.64 6.03 -9.52
C LEU A 27 4.02 6.43 -10.07
N SER A 28 4.25 7.72 -10.26
CA SER A 28 5.53 8.26 -10.74
C SER A 28 6.65 8.01 -9.72
N ALA A 29 6.39 8.28 -8.44
CA ALA A 29 7.33 8.04 -7.36
C ALA A 29 7.64 6.54 -7.20
N TYR A 30 6.62 5.68 -7.26
CA TYR A 30 6.81 4.25 -7.15
C TYR A 30 7.57 3.65 -8.32
N SER A 31 7.36 4.17 -9.54
CA SER A 31 8.13 3.77 -10.72
C SER A 31 9.63 4.03 -10.53
N ILE A 32 9.98 5.20 -9.99
CA ILE A 32 11.38 5.54 -9.66
C ILE A 32 11.92 4.64 -8.55
N LEU A 33 11.15 4.43 -7.49
CA LEU A 33 11.57 3.64 -6.32
C LEU A 33 11.79 2.16 -6.65
N SER A 34 10.85 1.55 -7.37
CA SER A 34 10.84 0.12 -7.67
C SER A 34 11.70 -0.24 -8.89
N GLY A 35 11.99 0.74 -9.76
CA GLY A 35 12.56 0.51 -11.08
C GLY A 35 11.55 0.00 -12.11
N ASP A 36 10.30 -0.29 -11.72
CA ASP A 36 9.24 -0.66 -12.66
C ASP A 36 8.79 0.58 -13.44
N SER A 37 9.43 0.74 -14.59
CA SER A 37 9.23 1.84 -15.52
C SER A 37 8.31 1.48 -16.68
N ASN A 38 7.44 0.47 -16.52
CA ASN A 38 6.48 0.12 -17.56
C ASN A 38 5.55 1.33 -17.84
N PRO A 39 5.49 1.84 -19.09
CA PRO A 39 4.76 3.07 -19.42
C PRO A 39 3.26 3.02 -19.12
N ILE A 40 2.64 1.84 -18.98
CA ILE A 40 1.22 1.75 -18.63
C ILE A 40 0.89 2.36 -17.25
N HIS A 41 1.90 2.54 -16.41
CA HIS A 41 1.74 3.10 -15.06
C HIS A 41 1.90 4.63 -15.01
N THR A 42 2.64 5.23 -15.95
CA THR A 42 3.02 6.65 -15.84
C THR A 42 2.70 7.48 -17.08
N VAL A 43 2.36 6.83 -18.20
CA VAL A 43 2.10 7.49 -19.48
C VAL A 43 0.66 7.19 -19.93
N PRO A 44 -0.27 8.17 -19.82
CA PRO A 44 -1.68 7.95 -20.15
C PRO A 44 -1.92 7.43 -21.57
N SER A 45 -1.15 7.90 -22.56
CA SER A 45 -1.26 7.44 -23.95
C SER A 45 -0.82 5.99 -24.13
N ALA A 46 0.19 5.54 -23.39
CA ALA A 46 0.62 4.15 -23.42
C ALA A 46 -0.41 3.24 -22.77
N ALA A 47 -1.00 3.67 -21.65
CA ALA A 47 -2.10 2.95 -21.01
C ALA A 47 -3.32 2.84 -21.94
N ALA A 48 -3.71 3.95 -22.58
CA ALA A 48 -4.80 3.98 -23.56
C ALA A 48 -4.54 3.08 -24.77
N ALA A 49 -3.30 3.04 -25.29
CA ALA A 49 -2.93 2.15 -26.39
C ALA A 49 -3.05 0.67 -26.03
N HIS A 50 -3.04 0.32 -24.74
CA HIS A 50 -3.28 -1.03 -24.22
C HIS A 50 -4.73 -1.25 -23.74
N GLY A 51 -5.64 -0.32 -24.04
CA GLY A 51 -7.07 -0.45 -23.75
C GLY A 51 -7.48 -0.05 -22.34
N PHE A 52 -6.58 0.57 -21.56
CA PHE A 52 -6.92 1.08 -20.24
C PHE A 52 -7.54 2.49 -20.32
N SER A 53 -8.51 2.78 -19.45
CA SER A 53 -9.14 4.11 -19.38
C SER A 53 -8.25 5.16 -18.71
N ALA A 54 -7.21 4.74 -17.99
CA ALA A 54 -6.24 5.57 -17.30
C ALA A 54 -4.95 4.76 -17.04
N CYS A 55 -3.91 5.41 -16.53
CA CYS A 55 -2.73 4.70 -16.02
C CYS A 55 -3.12 3.65 -14.99
N VAL A 56 -2.57 2.45 -15.14
CA VAL A 56 -2.82 1.32 -14.23
C VAL A 56 -1.91 1.45 -13.02
N VAL A 57 -2.40 1.24 -11.80
CA VAL A 57 -1.55 1.24 -10.61
C VAL A 57 -0.62 0.02 -10.65
N HIS A 58 0.66 0.18 -10.25
CA HIS A 58 1.58 -0.96 -10.11
C HIS A 58 1.00 -1.99 -9.15
N GLY A 59 1.00 -3.27 -9.54
CA GLY A 59 0.45 -4.33 -8.70
C GLY A 59 1.10 -4.40 -7.31
N MET A 60 2.41 -4.20 -7.25
CA MET A 60 3.15 -4.18 -5.98
C MET A 60 2.91 -2.91 -5.16
N LEU A 61 2.59 -1.77 -5.78
CA LEU A 61 2.13 -0.57 -5.07
C LEU A 61 0.77 -0.83 -4.41
N CYS A 62 -0.19 -1.42 -5.13
CA CYS A 62 -1.48 -1.84 -4.55
C CYS A 62 -1.28 -2.81 -3.37
N ALA A 63 -0.35 -3.76 -3.49
CA ALA A 63 -0.07 -4.75 -2.45
C ALA A 63 0.43 -4.13 -1.14
N THR A 64 1.03 -2.92 -1.19
CA THR A 64 1.46 -2.21 0.04
C THR A 64 0.30 -1.89 0.97
N LEU A 65 -0.94 -1.80 0.48
CA LEU A 65 -2.12 -1.56 1.30
C LEU A 65 -2.34 -2.67 2.33
N PHE A 66 -1.98 -3.92 2.00
CA PHE A 66 -2.04 -5.03 2.97
C PHE A 66 -1.05 -4.82 4.11
N SER A 67 0.20 -4.51 3.79
CA SER A 67 1.22 -4.22 4.81
C SER A 67 0.82 -3.02 5.67
N SER A 68 0.31 -1.96 5.05
CA SER A 68 -0.16 -0.77 5.76
C SER A 68 -1.36 -1.07 6.66
N LEU A 69 -2.31 -1.89 6.21
CA LEU A 69 -3.49 -2.29 7.00
C LEU A 69 -3.09 -3.16 8.19
N ILE A 70 -2.23 -4.15 7.97
CA ILE A 70 -1.72 -5.03 9.03
C ILE A 70 -0.93 -4.19 10.05
N SER A 71 0.03 -3.39 9.62
CA SER A 71 0.84 -2.55 10.53
C SER A 71 0.00 -1.54 11.32
N SER A 72 -1.15 -1.10 10.81
CA SER A 72 -2.06 -0.22 11.55
C SER A 72 -2.84 -0.93 12.66
N ARG A 73 -2.93 -2.27 12.62
CA ARG A 73 -3.72 -3.10 13.53
C ARG A 73 -2.87 -3.88 14.54
N PHE A 74 -1.65 -4.23 14.16
CA PHE A 74 -0.73 -5.05 14.95
C PHE A 74 0.48 -4.20 15.31
N ASP A 75 0.71 -4.00 16.60
CA ASP A 75 1.94 -3.36 17.07
C ASP A 75 3.16 -4.15 16.58
N PRO A 76 4.26 -3.48 16.19
CA PRO A 76 5.49 -4.17 15.86
C PRO A 76 5.91 -5.03 17.05
N LEU A 77 6.31 -6.28 16.78
CA LEU A 77 6.81 -7.19 17.80
C LEU A 77 7.89 -6.47 18.63
N PRO A 78 7.88 -6.62 19.97
CA PRO A 78 8.89 -6.00 20.80
C PRO A 78 10.27 -6.45 20.32
N SER A 79 11.18 -5.49 20.16
CA SER A 79 12.56 -5.78 19.77
C SER A 79 13.16 -6.82 20.71
N PRO A 80 13.90 -7.83 20.19
CA PRO A 80 14.58 -8.77 21.06
C PRO A 80 15.49 -8.01 22.02
N LYS A 81 15.36 -8.29 23.31
CA LYS A 81 16.29 -7.77 24.32
C LYS A 81 17.63 -8.47 24.09
N ILE A 82 18.59 -7.72 23.55
CA ILE A 82 20.00 -8.12 23.44
C ILE A 82 20.63 -8.05 24.82
#